data_AF-A0A0V0XPP9-F1
#
_entry.id   AF-A0A0V0XPP9-F1
#
_cell.length_a   1.000
_cell.length_b   1.000
_cell.length_c   1.000
_cell.angle_alpha   90.00
_cell.angle_beta   90.00
_cell.angle_gamma   90.00
#
_symmetry.space_group_name_H-M   'P 1'
#
loop_
_entity.id
_entity.type
_entity.pdbx_description
1 polymer ?
#
loop_
_entity_poly.entity_id
_entity_poly.type
_entity_poly.pdbx_seq_one_letter_code
_entity_poly.pdbx_strand_id
1 'polypeptide(L)'
;MGLIPLSKYIKMKKKRIWKMNNVEVIRELKRMKVKRFLLIKEIHAIKKEYHEQQQTVKMIKSELRKYKHLPYIVCTISEILKEKDAVGAENVTNTDKLDSADEQNYGDELIVVKALSRFTIMVPNAGFMKPGVLKVGDLVAISRKKLKLVELLPSEYDPRVKGMEVINQPNEQFCDIGGLDDQIQEMIEAVIYPITHKEEFKTFRVQPPKGVLMYGPPGTGKTLLAKALASSAKCTFLKLSGTALLQRCVGEGAKMVQEAFRLAKEKAPTVLFINEIDSIGSKRHNSDSGSDQEVHRTMLELLTQMDGLKVNEDIRVIAATNRPDVLDQALTRSDRFDRKIELPLPNEKARERIMQIYAQKMNVSPNINFEELARCADDFNGAQCKAVVTEAGMIALRENKVQIAHEHFVAAILEIQADKKINSFLYA
;
A
#
# COMPACT_ATOMS: atom_id res chain seq x y z
N MET A 1 10.93 41.95 20.53
CA MET A 1 11.04 42.42 21.93
C MET A 1 10.69 41.26 22.86
N GLY A 2 11.62 40.82 23.71
CA GLY A 2 11.42 39.64 24.57
C GLY A 2 10.24 39.81 25.53
N LEU A 3 9.36 38.80 25.58
CA LEU A 3 8.24 38.72 26.52
C LEU A 3 8.79 38.63 27.95
N ILE A 4 8.73 39.74 28.69
CA ILE A 4 9.05 39.73 30.11
C ILE A 4 7.90 39.01 30.84
N PRO A 5 8.15 37.95 31.63
CA PRO A 5 7.11 37.29 32.40
C PRO A 5 6.38 38.28 33.30
N LEU A 6 5.05 38.22 33.32
CA LEU A 6 4.19 39.17 34.04
C LEU A 6 4.60 39.32 35.52
N SER A 7 5.03 38.22 36.14
CA SER A 7 5.56 38.17 37.51
C SER A 7 6.82 39.03 37.72
N LYS A 8 7.75 39.01 36.77
CA LYS A 8 9.00 39.78 36.80
C LYS A 8 8.74 41.27 36.58
N TYR A 9 7.81 41.58 35.67
CA TYR A 9 7.35 42.96 35.43
C TYR A 9 6.67 43.57 36.67
N ILE A 10 5.80 42.82 37.35
CA ILE A 10 5.12 43.26 38.59
C ILE A 10 6.14 43.50 39.70
N LYS A 11 7.12 42.61 39.89
CA LYS A 11 8.20 42.80 40.89
C LYS A 11 9.03 44.06 40.62
N MET A 12 9.40 44.33 39.36
CA MET A 12 10.14 45.54 38.98
C MET A 12 9.31 46.82 39.22
N LYS A 13 8.03 46.81 38.84
CA LYS A 13 7.11 47.95 39.08
C LYS A 13 6.89 48.20 40.58
N LYS A 14 6.73 47.16 41.40
CA LYS A 14 6.59 47.29 42.87
C LYS A 14 7.82 47.95 43.51
N LYS A 15 9.04 47.52 43.15
CA LYS A 15 10.28 48.13 43.63
C LYS A 15 10.41 49.61 43.26
N ARG A 16 9.91 49.99 42.08
CA ARG A 16 9.93 51.38 41.60
C ARG A 16 8.89 52.26 42.30
N ILE A 17 7.72 51.72 42.65
CA ILE A 17 6.66 52.44 43.38
C ILE A 17 7.09 52.74 44.83
N TRP A 18 7.81 51.82 45.48
CA TRP A 18 8.34 52.02 46.85
C TRP A 18 9.36 53.16 46.97
N LYS A 19 9.96 53.60 45.86
CA LYS A 19 10.96 54.69 45.83
C LYS A 19 10.37 56.06 45.45
N MET A 20 9.07 56.14 45.17
CA MET A 20 8.41 57.35 44.67
C MET A 20 7.61 58.04 45.78
N ASN A 21 7.55 59.38 45.73
CA ASN A 21 6.70 60.15 46.64
C ASN A 21 5.21 59.98 46.31
N ASN A 22 4.32 60.14 47.31
CA ASN A 22 2.87 59.96 47.14
C ASN A 22 2.28 60.77 45.96
N VAL A 23 2.78 61.98 45.71
CA VAL A 23 2.35 62.83 44.59
C VAL A 23 2.75 62.24 43.22
N GLU A 24 3.93 61.63 43.12
CA GLU A 24 4.43 61.00 41.89
C GLU A 24 3.69 59.70 41.57
N VAL A 25 3.39 58.90 42.60
CA VAL A 25 2.57 57.70 42.47
C VAL A 25 1.19 58.04 41.92
N ILE A 26 0.53 59.09 42.44
CA ILE A 26 -0.78 59.55 41.95
C ILE A 26 -0.71 59.98 40.48
N ARG A 27 0.36 60.69 40.05
CA ARG A 27 0.54 61.08 38.64
C ARG A 27 0.75 59.86 37.73
N GLU A 28 1.58 58.91 38.12
CA GLU A 28 1.80 57.66 37.36
C GLU A 28 0.51 56.83 37.28
N LEU A 29 -0.30 56.79 38.34
CA LEU A 29 -1.59 56.09 38.36
C LEU A 29 -2.57 56.73 37.37
N LYS A 30 -2.62 58.07 37.30
CA LYS A 30 -3.39 58.81 36.28
C LYS A 30 -2.90 58.49 34.87
N ARG A 31 -1.58 58.52 34.62
CA ARG A 31 -0.99 58.15 33.31
C ARG A 31 -1.31 56.70 32.91
N MET A 32 -1.22 55.76 33.85
CA MET A 32 -1.52 54.34 33.61
C MET A 32 -3.01 54.11 33.34
N LYS A 33 -3.91 54.85 34.00
CA LYS A 33 -5.36 54.81 33.70
C LYS A 33 -5.65 55.27 32.27
N VAL A 34 -5.01 56.36 31.83
CA VAL A 34 -5.14 56.85 30.44
C VAL A 34 -4.58 55.84 29.43
N LYS A 35 -3.38 55.28 29.68
CA LYS A 35 -2.79 54.23 28.83
C LYS A 35 -3.67 52.98 28.76
N ARG A 36 -4.24 52.54 29.89
CA ARG A 36 -5.17 51.40 29.94
C ARG A 36 -6.40 51.67 29.08
N PHE A 37 -6.96 52.87 29.17
CA PHE A 37 -8.11 53.27 28.36
C PHE A 37 -7.78 53.26 26.86
N LEU A 38 -6.61 53.80 26.48
CA LEU A 38 -6.14 53.77 25.08
C LEU A 38 -5.97 52.33 24.55
N LEU A 39 -5.31 51.46 25.32
CA LEU A 39 -5.10 50.06 24.95
C LEU A 39 -6.42 49.28 24.81
N ILE A 40 -7.41 49.55 25.66
CA ILE A 40 -8.74 48.93 25.53
C ILE A 40 -9.40 49.36 24.23
N LYS A 41 -9.26 50.64 23.83
CA LYS A 41 -9.77 51.15 22.56
C LYS A 41 -9.07 50.49 21.36
N GLU A 42 -7.75 50.33 21.40
CA GLU A 42 -6.98 49.62 20.37
C GLU A 42 -7.39 48.14 20.28
N ILE A 43 -7.53 47.44 21.41
CA ILE A 43 -8.01 46.05 21.43
C ILE A 43 -9.41 45.95 20.82
N HIS A 44 -10.28 46.91 21.08
CA HIS A 44 -11.62 46.93 20.51
C HIS A 44 -11.59 47.15 18.99
N ALA A 45 -10.73 48.06 18.50
CA ALA A 45 -10.52 48.27 17.07
C ALA A 45 -10.00 47.00 16.36
N ILE A 46 -8.95 46.38 16.92
CA ILE A 46 -8.39 45.12 16.39
C ILE A 46 -9.42 43.99 16.40
N LYS A 47 -10.24 43.89 17.45
CA LYS A 47 -11.33 42.90 17.50
C LYS A 47 -12.38 43.13 16.42
N LYS A 48 -12.69 44.39 16.11
CA LYS A 48 -13.62 44.75 15.05
C LYS A 48 -13.05 44.36 13.68
N GLU A 49 -11.82 44.76 13.39
CA GLU A 49 -11.10 44.37 12.16
C GLU A 49 -11.03 42.85 12.00
N TYR A 50 -10.70 42.12 13.08
CA TYR A 50 -10.68 40.66 13.06
C TYR A 50 -12.06 40.06 12.74
N HIS A 51 -13.13 40.63 13.30
CA HIS A 51 -14.48 40.15 13.03
C HIS A 51 -14.90 40.41 11.57
N GLU A 52 -14.57 41.58 11.03
CA GLU A 52 -14.78 41.91 9.61
C GLU A 52 -14.02 40.94 8.70
N GLN A 53 -12.74 40.68 8.97
CA GLN A 53 -11.94 39.70 8.24
C GLN A 53 -12.57 38.29 8.30
N GLN A 54 -13.05 37.86 9.47
CA GLN A 54 -13.72 36.57 9.60
C GLN A 54 -15.01 36.48 8.78
N GLN A 55 -15.79 37.55 8.70
CA GLN A 55 -17.00 37.60 7.88
C GLN A 55 -16.66 37.52 6.40
N THR A 56 -15.64 38.26 5.94
CA THR A 56 -15.14 38.20 4.56
C THR A 56 -14.68 36.78 4.21
N VAL A 57 -13.93 36.12 5.09
CA VAL A 57 -13.51 34.72 4.88
C VAL A 57 -14.71 33.77 4.79
N LYS A 58 -15.75 33.98 5.61
CA LYS A 58 -16.98 33.17 5.54
C LYS A 58 -17.72 33.37 4.21
N MET A 59 -17.81 34.62 3.73
CA MET A 59 -18.41 34.95 2.44
C MET A 59 -17.64 34.28 1.29
N ILE A 60 -16.32 34.44 1.26
CA ILE A 60 -15.45 33.80 0.25
C ILE A 60 -15.60 32.28 0.28
N LYS A 61 -15.61 31.65 1.46
CA LYS A 61 -15.84 30.19 1.58
C LYS A 61 -17.22 29.76 1.06
N SER A 62 -18.25 30.59 1.23
CA SER A 62 -19.59 30.31 0.70
C SER A 62 -19.60 30.38 -0.83
N GLU A 63 -18.94 31.37 -1.42
CA GLU A 63 -18.77 31.46 -2.87
C GLU A 63 -17.92 30.31 -3.43
N LEU A 64 -16.87 29.90 -2.71
CA LEU A 64 -16.01 28.78 -3.12
C LEU A 64 -16.77 27.45 -3.15
N ARG A 65 -17.71 27.25 -2.21
CA ARG A 65 -18.64 26.10 -2.26
C ARG A 65 -19.50 26.12 -3.51
N LYS A 66 -19.82 27.29 -4.06
CA LYS A 66 -20.55 27.39 -5.33
C LYS A 66 -19.79 26.86 -6.54
N TYR A 67 -18.46 26.90 -6.47
CA TYR A 67 -17.60 26.37 -7.52
C TYR A 67 -17.34 24.86 -7.41
N LYS A 68 -17.56 24.27 -6.22
CA LYS A 68 -17.42 22.82 -5.99
C LYS A 68 -18.65 22.01 -6.40
N HIS A 69 -19.66 22.62 -7.02
CA HIS A 69 -20.85 21.90 -7.48
C HIS A 69 -20.52 20.97 -8.65
N LEU A 70 -20.95 19.72 -8.56
CA LEU A 70 -20.94 18.79 -9.70
C LEU A 70 -21.81 19.35 -10.84
N PRO A 71 -21.45 19.11 -12.13
CA PRO A 71 -20.40 18.23 -12.61
C PRO A 71 -19.05 18.94 -12.91
N TYR A 72 -17.95 18.29 -12.55
CA TYR A 72 -16.58 18.65 -12.94
C TYR A 72 -16.05 17.73 -14.04
N ILE A 73 -15.09 18.22 -14.82
CA ILE A 73 -14.33 17.46 -15.80
C ILE A 73 -13.07 16.95 -15.11
N VAL A 74 -12.81 15.65 -15.21
CA VAL A 74 -11.57 15.03 -14.72
C VAL A 74 -10.50 15.15 -15.79
N CYS A 75 -9.36 15.72 -15.41
CA CYS A 75 -8.21 15.90 -16.29
C CYS A 75 -6.92 15.44 -15.60
N THR A 76 -5.92 15.04 -16.39
CA THR A 76 -4.56 14.75 -15.92
C THR A 76 -3.65 15.93 -16.26
N ILE A 77 -2.78 16.33 -15.34
CA ILE A 77 -1.76 17.36 -15.61
C ILE A 77 -0.71 16.78 -16.55
N SER A 78 -0.53 17.40 -17.71
CA SER A 78 0.52 17.02 -18.66
C SER A 78 1.80 17.82 -18.43
N GLU A 79 1.69 19.14 -18.24
CA GLU A 79 2.83 20.03 -18.04
C GLU A 79 2.44 21.19 -17.11
N ILE A 80 3.42 21.70 -16.37
CA ILE A 80 3.29 22.90 -15.54
C ILE A 80 4.32 23.89 -16.05
N LEU A 81 3.86 24.97 -16.68
CA LEU A 81 4.68 26.01 -17.26
C LEU A 81 4.71 27.21 -16.31
N LYS A 82 5.89 27.79 -16.16
CA LYS A 82 6.03 29.12 -15.53
C LYS A 82 5.97 30.15 -16.65
N GLU A 83 5.25 31.25 -16.42
CA GLU A 83 4.99 32.27 -17.44
C GLU A 83 6.28 32.87 -18.05
N LYS A 84 7.41 32.77 -17.34
CA LYS A 84 8.74 33.19 -17.83
C LYS A 84 9.30 32.34 -19.00
N ASP A 85 8.80 31.12 -19.19
CA ASP A 85 9.21 30.21 -20.25
C ASP A 85 8.22 30.19 -21.43
N ALA A 86 7.09 30.89 -21.31
CA ALA A 86 6.02 30.93 -22.32
C ALA A 86 6.28 32.03 -23.36
N VAL A 87 7.35 31.88 -24.15
CA VAL A 87 7.57 32.74 -25.33
C VAL A 87 6.65 32.27 -26.45
N GLY A 88 5.50 32.94 -26.64
CA GLY A 88 4.73 32.80 -27.89
C GLY A 88 3.20 32.84 -27.83
N ALA A 89 2.56 33.06 -26.67
CA ALA A 89 1.11 33.23 -26.61
C ALA A 89 0.71 34.71 -26.47
N GLU A 90 0.99 35.51 -27.50
CA GLU A 90 0.31 36.79 -27.63
C GLU A 90 -1.16 36.56 -28.01
N ASN A 91 -2.06 37.20 -27.25
CA ASN A 91 -3.44 37.53 -27.61
C ASN A 91 -4.54 36.48 -27.39
N VAL A 92 -4.83 36.08 -26.14
CA VAL A 92 -6.23 35.90 -25.68
C VAL A 92 -6.34 36.19 -24.18
N THR A 93 -6.41 37.45 -23.79
CA THR A 93 -7.19 37.91 -22.62
C THR A 93 -7.21 39.43 -22.62
N ASN A 94 -8.36 40.01 -22.99
CA ASN A 94 -8.70 41.37 -22.57
C ASN A 94 -8.94 41.31 -21.05
N THR A 95 -7.90 41.60 -20.28
CA THR A 95 -8.07 42.09 -18.92
C THR A 95 -7.25 43.36 -18.81
N ASP A 96 -7.97 44.46 -18.61
CA ASP A 96 -7.43 45.80 -18.46
C ASP A 96 -6.26 45.83 -17.48
N LYS A 97 -5.22 46.54 -17.90
CA LYS A 97 -4.06 46.88 -17.07
C LYS A 97 -4.53 47.59 -15.81
N LEU A 98 -4.36 46.94 -14.67
CA LEU A 98 -4.34 47.60 -13.36
C LEU A 98 -2.90 47.59 -12.88
N ASP A 99 -2.27 48.75 -13.01
CA ASP A 99 -1.03 49.09 -12.30
C ASP A 99 -1.29 49.06 -10.79
N SER A 100 -0.54 48.25 -10.05
CA SER A 100 0.02 48.64 -8.74
C SER A 100 0.91 47.53 -8.17
N ALA A 101 1.98 48.00 -7.53
CA ALA A 101 3.04 47.22 -6.92
C ALA A 101 2.55 46.28 -5.80
N ASP A 102 3.36 45.24 -5.56
CA ASP A 102 3.28 44.24 -4.48
C ASP A 102 2.24 43.12 -4.63
N GLU A 103 2.35 42.30 -5.68
CA GLU A 103 1.81 40.95 -5.63
C GLU A 103 2.93 39.93 -5.83
N GLN A 104 3.16 39.11 -4.80
CA GLN A 104 3.80 37.82 -4.99
C GLN A 104 2.92 37.07 -5.99
N ASN A 105 3.36 37.02 -7.24
CA ASN A 105 2.65 36.41 -8.36
C ASN A 105 2.30 34.94 -8.09
N TYR A 106 1.13 34.70 -7.51
CA TYR A 106 0.50 33.38 -7.44
C TYR A 106 -0.20 33.03 -8.77
N GLY A 107 -0.23 33.95 -9.74
CA GLY A 107 -0.87 33.80 -11.06
C GLY A 107 0.02 33.25 -12.18
N ASP A 108 1.33 33.14 -11.97
CA ASP A 108 2.32 32.88 -13.05
C ASP A 108 2.49 31.39 -13.44
N GLU A 109 1.65 30.49 -12.92
CA GLU A 109 1.71 29.06 -13.27
C GLU A 109 0.58 28.69 -14.24
N LEU A 110 0.95 28.39 -15.48
CA LEU A 110 0.06 27.85 -16.51
C LEU A 110 0.10 26.32 -16.44
N ILE A 111 -1.04 25.70 -16.18
CA ILE A 111 -1.16 24.25 -16.05
C ILE A 111 -1.79 23.72 -17.34
N VAL A 112 -1.05 22.89 -18.06
CA VAL A 112 -1.54 22.16 -19.23
C VAL A 112 -2.21 20.88 -18.73
N VAL A 113 -3.50 20.78 -18.97
CA VAL A 113 -4.33 19.67 -18.51
C VAL A 113 -4.93 18.94 -19.71
N LYS A 114 -4.93 17.61 -19.65
CA LYS A 114 -5.50 16.75 -20.68
C LYS A 114 -6.77 16.09 -20.14
N ALA A 115 -7.89 16.37 -20.78
CA ALA A 115 -9.17 15.76 -20.45
C ALA A 115 -9.24 14.30 -20.97
N LEU A 116 -10.09 13.49 -20.35
CA LEU A 116 -10.40 12.12 -20.83
C LEU A 116 -10.94 12.10 -22.26
N SER A 117 -11.65 13.15 -22.67
CA SER A 117 -12.13 13.37 -24.04
C SER A 117 -11.03 13.77 -25.04
N ARG A 118 -9.76 13.66 -24.64
CA ARG A 118 -8.55 13.97 -25.44
C ARG A 118 -8.35 15.43 -25.84
N PHE A 119 -9.14 16.35 -25.31
CA PHE A 119 -8.87 17.78 -25.45
C PHE A 119 -7.82 18.23 -24.43
N THR A 120 -6.87 19.05 -24.88
CA THR A 120 -5.88 19.71 -24.03
C THR A 120 -6.33 21.14 -23.77
N ILE A 121 -6.31 21.56 -22.52
CA ILE A 121 -6.72 22.90 -22.10
C ILE A 121 -5.56 23.48 -21.29
N MET A 122 -5.29 24.77 -21.46
CA MET A 122 -4.37 25.51 -20.59
C MET A 122 -5.20 26.27 -19.56
N VAL A 123 -4.92 26.04 -18.28
CA VAL A 123 -5.66 26.65 -17.17
C VAL A 123 -4.67 27.42 -16.30
N PRO A 124 -4.89 28.72 -16.04
CA PRO A 124 -4.06 29.45 -15.09
C PRO A 124 -4.31 28.96 -13.67
N ASN A 125 -3.25 28.82 -12.89
CA ASN A 125 -3.36 28.58 -11.45
C ASN A 125 -3.87 29.86 -10.79
N ALA A 126 -5.20 30.01 -10.68
CA ALA A 126 -5.84 31.20 -10.10
C ALA A 126 -5.72 31.28 -8.56
N GLY A 127 -4.59 30.84 -8.00
CA GLY A 127 -4.29 30.84 -6.57
C GLY A 127 -5.08 29.82 -5.73
N PHE A 128 -5.86 28.92 -6.35
CA PHE A 128 -6.62 27.90 -5.62
C PHE A 128 -5.72 26.82 -5.01
N MET A 129 -4.57 26.55 -5.62
CA MET A 129 -3.60 25.56 -5.18
C MET A 129 -2.24 26.22 -4.98
N LYS A 130 -1.55 25.86 -3.90
CA LYS A 130 -0.21 26.37 -3.65
C LYS A 130 0.77 25.86 -4.74
N PRO A 131 1.65 26.74 -5.26
CA PRO A 131 2.75 26.34 -6.14
C PRO A 131 3.55 25.17 -5.54
N GLY A 132 3.82 24.15 -6.36
CA GLY A 132 4.59 22.95 -5.95
C GLY A 132 3.79 21.82 -5.28
N VAL A 133 2.49 22.01 -4.99
CA VAL A 133 1.62 20.89 -4.57
C VAL A 133 1.28 19.99 -5.75
N LEU A 134 1.15 20.58 -6.94
CA LEU A 134 0.79 19.88 -8.17
C LEU A 134 2.04 19.26 -8.83
N LYS A 135 1.90 18.02 -9.27
CA LYS A 135 2.92 17.31 -10.05
C LYS A 135 2.37 16.90 -11.40
N VAL A 136 3.27 16.76 -12.37
CA VAL A 136 2.94 16.17 -13.67
C VAL A 136 2.41 14.76 -13.46
N GLY A 137 1.28 14.44 -14.08
CA GLY A 137 0.57 13.16 -13.92
C GLY A 137 -0.54 13.15 -12.87
N ASP A 138 -0.70 14.21 -12.07
CA ASP A 138 -1.78 14.29 -11.08
C ASP A 138 -3.16 14.45 -11.74
N LEU A 139 -4.18 13.90 -11.09
CA LEU A 139 -5.58 14.04 -11.50
C LEU A 139 -6.19 15.27 -10.85
N VAL A 140 -6.81 16.13 -11.64
CA VAL A 140 -7.43 17.38 -11.19
C VAL A 140 -8.85 17.51 -11.69
N ALA A 141 -9.70 18.09 -10.85
CA ALA A 141 -11.08 18.43 -11.20
C ALA A 141 -11.14 19.86 -11.74
N ILE A 142 -11.77 20.03 -12.91
CA ILE A 142 -11.94 21.31 -13.58
C ILE A 142 -13.43 21.62 -13.70
N SER A 143 -13.81 22.86 -13.40
CA SER A 143 -15.20 23.29 -13.54
C SER A 143 -15.59 23.40 -15.02
N ARG A 144 -16.65 22.69 -15.44
CA ARG A 144 -17.13 22.69 -16.84
C ARG A 144 -17.50 24.08 -17.36
N LYS A 145 -17.98 24.99 -16.49
CA LYS A 145 -18.47 26.31 -16.90
C LYS A 145 -17.36 27.36 -17.06
N LYS A 146 -16.38 27.36 -16.16
CA LYS A 146 -15.35 28.42 -16.09
C LYS A 146 -13.94 27.94 -16.44
N LEU A 147 -13.77 26.64 -16.72
CA LEU A 147 -12.47 26.00 -16.99
C LEU A 147 -11.40 26.34 -15.95
N LYS A 148 -11.80 26.46 -14.67
CA LYS A 148 -10.90 26.71 -13.55
C LYS A 148 -10.61 25.41 -12.82
N LEU A 149 -9.37 25.26 -12.36
CA LEU A 149 -8.95 24.18 -11.49
C LEU A 149 -9.65 24.32 -10.13
N VAL A 150 -10.37 23.27 -9.72
CA VAL A 150 -11.21 23.28 -8.51
C VAL A 150 -10.48 22.58 -7.37
N GLU A 151 -10.00 21.36 -7.63
CA GLU A 151 -9.47 20.48 -6.59
C GLU A 151 -8.53 19.44 -7.20
N LEU A 152 -7.52 19.05 -6.43
CA LEU A 152 -6.69 17.88 -6.70
C LEU A 152 -7.47 16.62 -6.31
N LEU A 153 -7.64 15.71 -7.26
CA LEU A 153 -8.28 14.43 -7.03
C LEU A 153 -7.26 13.41 -6.51
N PRO A 154 -7.67 12.45 -5.66
CA PRO A 154 -6.80 11.36 -5.28
C PRO A 154 -6.37 10.58 -6.52
N SER A 155 -5.14 10.06 -6.52
CA SER A 155 -4.64 9.24 -7.62
C SER A 155 -5.57 8.05 -7.86
N GLU A 156 -6.12 7.94 -9.06
CA GLU A 156 -6.85 6.73 -9.45
C GLU A 156 -5.86 5.60 -9.68
N TYR A 157 -6.21 4.46 -9.10
CA TYR A 157 -5.63 3.16 -9.39
C TYR A 157 -6.67 2.38 -10.18
N ASP A 158 -6.20 1.53 -11.09
CA ASP A 158 -7.08 0.59 -11.77
C ASP A 158 -7.91 -0.19 -10.74
N PRO A 159 -9.23 -0.35 -10.94
CA PRO A 159 -10.09 -1.14 -10.06
C PRO A 159 -9.54 -2.54 -9.80
N ARG A 160 -8.83 -3.14 -10.78
CA ARG A 160 -8.17 -4.43 -10.63
C ARG A 160 -7.05 -4.38 -9.59
N VAL A 161 -6.26 -3.31 -9.57
CA VAL A 161 -5.18 -3.11 -8.59
C VAL A 161 -5.76 -2.88 -7.19
N LYS A 162 -6.86 -2.13 -7.07
CA LYS A 162 -7.58 -2.02 -5.78
C LYS A 162 -8.13 -3.37 -5.31
N GLY A 163 -8.59 -4.22 -6.23
CA GLY A 163 -9.04 -5.58 -5.94
C GLY A 163 -7.91 -6.55 -5.53
N MET A 164 -6.65 -6.22 -5.78
CA MET A 164 -5.49 -7.00 -5.30
C MET A 164 -5.22 -6.79 -3.82
N GLU A 165 -5.74 -5.71 -3.24
CA GLU A 165 -5.64 -5.48 -1.82
C GLU A 165 -6.53 -6.45 -1.06
N VAL A 166 -5.90 -7.26 -0.22
CA VAL A 166 -6.64 -8.17 0.65
C VAL A 166 -7.05 -7.38 1.90
N ILE A 167 -8.24 -6.79 1.85
CA ILE A 167 -8.82 -5.95 2.92
C ILE A 167 -9.13 -6.78 4.18
N ASN A 168 -9.43 -8.08 4.01
CA ASN A 168 -9.68 -9.00 5.11
C ASN A 168 -8.51 -9.97 5.24
N GLN A 169 -7.59 -9.70 6.18
CA GLN A 169 -6.56 -10.67 6.55
C GLN A 169 -7.26 -11.98 6.96
N PRO A 170 -7.06 -13.11 6.23
CA PRO A 170 -7.49 -14.38 6.75
C PRO A 170 -6.73 -14.61 8.06
N ASN A 171 -7.45 -15.00 9.12
CA ASN A 171 -6.90 -15.23 10.46
C ASN A 171 -6.14 -16.57 10.49
N GLU A 172 -5.30 -16.81 9.49
CA GLU A 172 -4.40 -17.95 9.38
C GLU A 172 -3.17 -17.65 10.24
N GLN A 173 -2.90 -18.51 11.21
CA GLN A 173 -1.74 -18.39 12.09
C GLN A 173 -0.68 -19.41 11.69
N PHE A 174 0.57 -19.22 12.12
CA PHE A 174 1.63 -20.21 11.88
C PHE A 174 1.31 -21.58 12.51
N CYS A 175 0.49 -21.62 13.57
CA CYS A 175 0.04 -22.87 14.17
C CYS A 175 -0.87 -23.71 13.27
N ASP A 176 -1.48 -23.09 12.24
CA ASP A 176 -2.27 -23.78 11.21
C ASP A 176 -1.40 -24.40 10.11
N ILE A 177 -0.07 -24.20 10.14
CA ILE A 177 0.89 -24.75 9.18
C ILE A 177 1.64 -25.90 9.87
N GLY A 178 1.56 -27.10 9.29
CA GLY A 178 2.25 -28.28 9.82
C GLY A 178 3.57 -28.58 9.10
N GLY A 179 4.65 -28.72 9.86
CA GLY A 179 5.90 -29.35 9.41
C GLY A 179 6.79 -28.54 8.47
N LEU A 180 6.63 -27.23 8.42
CA LEU A 180 7.46 -26.29 7.66
C LEU A 180 8.23 -25.34 8.59
N ASP A 181 8.64 -25.81 9.77
CA ASP A 181 9.19 -24.97 10.84
C ASP A 181 10.46 -24.21 10.38
N ASP A 182 11.36 -24.88 9.67
CA ASP A 182 12.58 -24.27 9.12
C ASP A 182 12.26 -23.17 8.10
N GLN A 183 11.32 -23.46 7.17
CA GLN A 183 10.91 -22.50 6.14
C GLN A 183 10.16 -21.31 6.75
N ILE A 184 9.36 -21.54 7.80
CA ILE A 184 8.68 -20.47 8.54
C ILE A 184 9.73 -19.55 9.18
N GLN A 185 10.74 -20.11 9.84
CA GLN A 185 11.81 -19.34 10.46
C GLN A 185 12.58 -18.49 9.43
N GLU A 186 12.96 -19.08 8.29
CA GLU A 186 13.61 -18.33 7.20
C GLU A 186 12.75 -17.19 6.65
N MET A 187 11.44 -17.41 6.52
CA MET A 187 10.50 -16.36 6.08
C MET A 187 10.36 -15.23 7.12
N ILE A 188 10.33 -15.56 8.41
CA ILE A 188 10.27 -14.59 9.50
C ILE A 188 11.53 -13.71 9.48
N GLU A 189 12.70 -14.31 9.33
CA GLU A 189 13.97 -13.59 9.25
C GLU A 189 14.07 -12.69 8.01
N ALA A 190 13.55 -13.15 6.87
CA ALA A 190 13.62 -12.40 5.63
C ALA A 190 12.59 -11.25 5.55
N VAL A 191 11.40 -11.42 6.14
CA VAL A 191 10.29 -10.48 5.94
C VAL A 191 9.94 -9.72 7.22
N ILE A 192 9.79 -10.40 8.36
CA ILE A 192 9.34 -9.78 9.61
C ILE A 192 10.47 -9.00 10.26
N TYR A 193 11.66 -9.59 10.40
CA TYR A 193 12.78 -8.93 11.10
C TYR A 193 13.16 -7.56 10.52
N PRO A 194 13.20 -7.36 9.19
CA PRO A 194 13.44 -6.04 8.63
C PRO A 194 12.36 -5.00 8.94
N ILE A 195 11.13 -5.43 9.23
CA ILE A 195 10.01 -4.54 9.57
C ILE A 195 10.04 -4.19 11.06
N THR A 196 10.28 -5.19 11.92
CA THR A 196 10.24 -5.03 13.39
C THR A 196 11.56 -4.53 13.99
N HIS A 197 12.71 -5.01 13.51
CA HIS A 197 14.04 -4.77 14.10
C HIS A 197 14.94 -3.86 13.23
N LYS A 198 14.40 -2.76 12.69
CA LYS A 198 15.14 -1.86 11.77
C LYS A 198 16.44 -1.30 12.35
N GLU A 199 16.47 -1.00 13.65
CA GLU A 199 17.65 -0.41 14.31
C GLU A 199 18.81 -1.40 14.41
N GLU A 200 18.52 -2.70 14.54
CA GLU A 200 19.54 -3.75 14.54
C GLU A 200 20.21 -3.85 13.18
N PHE A 201 19.44 -3.84 12.09
CA PHE A 201 20.00 -3.83 10.73
C PHE A 201 20.89 -2.60 10.47
N LYS A 202 20.52 -1.43 10.97
CA LYS A 202 21.36 -0.21 10.89
C LYS A 202 22.65 -0.36 11.69
N THR A 203 22.57 -0.97 12.88
CA THR A 203 23.71 -1.17 13.78
C THR A 203 24.72 -2.14 13.16
N PHE A 204 24.24 -3.28 12.64
CA PHE A 204 25.08 -4.28 11.98
C PHE A 204 25.52 -3.87 10.56
N ARG A 205 24.93 -2.81 9.98
CA ARG A 205 25.17 -2.35 8.60
C ARG A 205 24.93 -3.44 7.56
N VAL A 206 23.97 -4.31 7.83
CA VAL A 206 23.54 -5.37 6.91
C VAL A 206 22.33 -4.88 6.12
N GLN A 207 22.32 -5.11 4.81
CA GLN A 207 21.17 -4.81 3.99
C GLN A 207 20.12 -5.92 4.16
N PRO A 208 18.86 -5.60 4.51
CA PRO A 208 17.81 -6.59 4.53
C PRO A 208 17.53 -7.15 3.13
N PRO A 209 17.11 -8.42 3.01
CA PRO A 209 16.75 -9.00 1.73
C PRO A 209 15.53 -8.27 1.16
N LYS A 210 15.55 -7.97 -0.14
CA LYS A 210 14.46 -7.23 -0.81
C LYS A 210 13.29 -8.15 -1.16
N GLY A 211 13.61 -9.38 -1.55
CA GLY A 211 12.61 -10.35 -1.99
C GLY A 211 12.94 -11.79 -1.63
N VAL A 212 11.88 -12.58 -1.51
CA VAL A 212 11.94 -14.01 -1.23
C VAL A 212 11.24 -14.78 -2.35
N LEU A 213 11.88 -15.80 -2.88
CA LEU A 213 11.31 -16.73 -3.85
C LEU A 213 11.02 -18.08 -3.18
N MET A 214 9.74 -18.44 -3.11
CA MET A 214 9.29 -19.75 -2.67
C MET A 214 9.09 -20.67 -3.87
N TYR A 215 9.66 -21.87 -3.83
CA TYR A 215 9.51 -22.86 -4.90
C TYR A 215 9.26 -24.27 -4.37
N GLY A 216 8.90 -25.20 -5.25
CA GLY A 216 8.63 -26.61 -4.93
C GLY A 216 7.27 -27.09 -5.42
N PRO A 217 6.86 -28.33 -5.10
CA PRO A 217 5.65 -28.94 -5.65
C PRO A 217 4.35 -28.18 -5.31
N PRO A 218 3.32 -28.27 -6.17
CA PRO A 218 2.01 -27.72 -5.86
C PRO A 218 1.39 -28.44 -4.66
N GLY A 219 0.57 -27.72 -3.89
CA GLY A 219 -0.11 -28.28 -2.70
C GLY A 219 0.75 -28.36 -1.44
N THR A 220 1.96 -27.76 -1.44
CA THR A 220 2.86 -27.64 -0.26
C THR A 220 2.56 -26.43 0.63
N GLY A 221 1.56 -25.61 0.29
CA GLY A 221 1.12 -24.51 1.16
C GLY A 221 1.83 -23.16 0.96
N LYS A 222 2.53 -22.92 -0.17
CA LYS A 222 3.21 -21.64 -0.47
C LYS A 222 2.31 -20.40 -0.25
N THR A 223 1.09 -20.46 -0.79
CA THR A 223 0.10 -19.38 -0.66
C THR A 223 -0.42 -19.23 0.77
N LEU A 224 -0.51 -20.33 1.53
CA LEU A 224 -0.97 -20.34 2.91
C LEU A 224 0.11 -19.74 3.82
N LEU A 225 1.38 -20.09 3.61
CA LEU A 225 2.53 -19.50 4.31
C LEU A 225 2.61 -17.99 4.11
N ALA A 226 2.45 -17.50 2.87
CA ALA A 226 2.46 -16.06 2.58
C ALA A 226 1.34 -15.29 3.30
N LYS A 227 0.15 -15.89 3.38
CA LYS A 227 -1.00 -15.30 4.09
C LYS A 227 -0.78 -15.25 5.60
N ALA A 228 -0.34 -16.37 6.19
CA ALA A 228 -0.05 -16.44 7.63
C ALA A 228 1.04 -15.44 8.04
N LEU A 229 2.07 -15.29 7.21
CA LEU A 229 3.14 -14.32 7.41
C LEU A 229 2.60 -12.89 7.43
N ALA A 230 1.74 -12.53 6.47
CA ALA A 230 1.17 -11.19 6.39
C ALA A 230 0.25 -10.87 7.58
N SER A 231 -0.52 -11.86 8.03
CA SER A 231 -1.34 -11.78 9.24
C SER A 231 -0.47 -11.54 10.49
N SER A 232 0.62 -12.31 10.64
CA SER A 232 1.55 -12.17 11.77
C SER A 232 2.29 -10.84 11.77
N ALA A 233 2.74 -10.36 10.60
CA ALA A 233 3.46 -9.10 10.44
C ALA A 233 2.57 -7.85 10.61
N LYS A 234 1.23 -8.00 10.64
CA LYS A 234 0.25 -6.90 10.71
C LYS A 234 0.48 -5.82 9.65
N CYS A 235 0.89 -6.23 8.46
CA CYS A 235 1.16 -5.34 7.32
C CYS A 235 0.05 -5.45 6.26
N THR A 236 0.01 -4.50 5.34
CA THR A 236 -0.88 -4.61 4.18
C THR A 236 -0.42 -5.77 3.29
N PHE A 237 -1.35 -6.63 2.88
CA PHE A 237 -1.08 -7.75 1.97
C PHE A 237 -1.66 -7.46 0.60
N LEU A 238 -0.79 -7.30 -0.39
CA LEU A 238 -1.18 -7.14 -1.78
C LEU A 238 -0.94 -8.46 -2.52
N LYS A 239 -2.02 -9.08 -3.00
CA LYS A 239 -1.94 -10.33 -3.76
C LYS A 239 -2.01 -10.06 -5.25
N LEU A 240 -0.93 -10.36 -5.95
CA LEU A 240 -0.83 -10.33 -7.40
C LEU A 240 -0.72 -11.75 -7.95
N SER A 241 -1.53 -12.08 -8.95
CA SER A 241 -1.41 -13.34 -9.69
C SER A 241 -0.62 -13.09 -10.96
N GLY A 242 0.42 -13.88 -11.25
CA GLY A 242 1.20 -13.78 -12.48
C GLY A 242 0.33 -13.93 -13.72
N THR A 243 -0.67 -14.80 -13.66
CA THR A 243 -1.71 -14.96 -14.68
C THR A 243 -2.57 -13.71 -14.90
N ALA A 244 -2.80 -12.90 -13.86
CA ALA A 244 -3.57 -11.65 -13.98
C ALA A 244 -2.81 -10.54 -14.73
N LEU A 245 -1.49 -10.64 -14.79
CA LEU A 245 -0.64 -9.71 -15.53
C LEU A 245 -0.62 -9.97 -17.04
N LEU A 246 -1.11 -11.13 -17.48
CA LEU A 246 -1.23 -11.48 -18.90
C LEU A 246 -2.44 -10.77 -19.52
N GLN A 247 -2.18 -9.61 -20.12
CA GLN A 247 -3.21 -8.81 -20.80
C GLN A 247 -3.07 -8.90 -22.32
N ARG A 248 -4.20 -8.80 -23.03
CA ARG A 248 -4.22 -8.75 -24.50
C ARG A 248 -3.74 -7.40 -25.04
N CYS A 249 -3.90 -6.34 -24.25
CA CYS A 249 -3.50 -4.99 -24.64
C CYS A 249 -2.03 -4.73 -24.28
N VAL A 250 -1.30 -4.19 -25.24
CA VAL A 250 0.12 -3.87 -25.11
C VAL A 250 0.34 -2.80 -24.03
N GLY A 251 1.27 -3.05 -23.11
CA GLY A 251 1.65 -2.16 -22.02
C GLY A 251 0.70 -2.14 -20.82
N GLU A 252 -0.42 -2.85 -20.87
CA GLU A 252 -1.38 -2.89 -19.76
C GLU A 252 -0.84 -3.68 -18.56
N GLY A 253 -0.14 -4.80 -18.82
CA GLY A 253 0.51 -5.59 -17.78
C GLY A 253 1.60 -4.79 -17.05
N ALA A 254 2.47 -4.11 -17.80
CA ALA A 254 3.50 -3.23 -17.24
C ALA A 254 2.91 -2.11 -16.39
N LYS A 255 1.85 -1.44 -16.86
CA LYS A 255 1.15 -0.39 -16.10
C LYS A 255 0.57 -0.94 -14.79
N MET A 256 0.00 -2.15 -14.82
CA MET A 256 -0.56 -2.81 -13.63
C MET A 256 0.51 -3.08 -12.57
N VAL A 257 1.70 -3.53 -12.99
CA VAL A 257 2.85 -3.72 -12.08
C VAL A 257 3.26 -2.38 -11.46
N GLN A 258 3.41 -1.32 -12.25
CA GLN A 258 3.74 0.01 -11.74
C GLN A 258 2.74 0.50 -10.70
N GLU A 259 1.44 0.36 -10.98
CA GLU A 259 0.38 0.76 -10.07
C GLU A 259 0.36 -0.08 -8.78
N ALA A 260 0.63 -1.38 -8.86
CA ALA A 260 0.72 -2.26 -7.69
C ALA A 260 1.87 -1.85 -6.76
N PHE A 261 3.06 -1.56 -7.31
CA PHE A 261 4.19 -1.06 -6.51
C PHE A 261 3.93 0.35 -5.97
N ARG A 262 3.25 1.22 -6.73
CA ARG A 262 2.85 2.55 -6.24
C ARG A 262 1.88 2.44 -5.06
N LEU A 263 0.89 1.55 -5.15
CA LEU A 263 -0.04 1.27 -4.05
C LEU A 263 0.69 0.69 -2.82
N ALA A 264 1.66 -0.20 -3.04
CA ALA A 264 2.48 -0.77 -1.97
C ALA A 264 3.30 0.30 -1.22
N LYS A 265 3.81 1.30 -1.94
CA LYS A 265 4.54 2.46 -1.38
C LYS A 265 3.64 3.37 -0.57
N GLU A 266 2.42 3.62 -1.03
CA GLU A 266 1.43 4.44 -0.31
C GLU A 266 0.97 3.76 0.99
N LYS A 267 0.87 2.43 0.99
CA LYS A 267 0.37 1.62 2.12
C LYS A 267 1.46 0.98 2.99
N ALA A 268 2.71 1.40 2.84
CA ALA A 268 3.83 0.84 3.59
C ALA A 268 3.58 0.90 5.12
N PRO A 269 3.85 -0.17 5.89
CA PRO A 269 4.53 -1.41 5.49
C PRO A 269 3.63 -2.39 4.72
N THR A 270 4.15 -2.93 3.60
CA THR A 270 3.39 -3.80 2.69
C THR A 270 4.19 -5.05 2.30
N VAL A 271 3.52 -6.19 2.27
CA VAL A 271 4.00 -7.42 1.64
C VAL A 271 3.30 -7.60 0.29
N LEU A 272 4.07 -7.58 -0.79
CA LEU A 272 3.59 -7.84 -2.14
C LEU A 272 3.83 -9.32 -2.48
N PHE A 273 2.75 -10.09 -2.55
CA PHE A 273 2.80 -11.52 -2.88
C PHE A 273 2.46 -11.76 -4.35
N ILE A 274 3.40 -12.31 -5.12
CA ILE A 274 3.26 -12.66 -6.53
C ILE A 274 3.15 -14.19 -6.64
N ASN A 275 1.95 -14.69 -6.93
CA ASN A 275 1.74 -16.12 -7.18
C ASN A 275 1.96 -16.45 -8.67
N GLU A 276 2.39 -17.67 -8.98
CA GLU A 276 2.57 -18.16 -10.37
C GLU A 276 3.47 -17.23 -11.19
N ILE A 277 4.62 -16.84 -10.62
CA ILE A 277 5.58 -15.97 -11.29
C ILE A 277 6.16 -16.60 -12.57
N ASP A 278 6.11 -17.92 -12.70
CA ASP A 278 6.44 -18.67 -13.92
C ASP A 278 5.57 -18.27 -15.13
N SER A 279 4.36 -17.74 -14.90
CA SER A 279 3.50 -17.22 -15.96
C SER A 279 4.12 -16.01 -16.69
N ILE A 280 4.90 -15.20 -15.98
CA ILE A 280 5.56 -14.00 -16.54
C ILE A 280 7.08 -14.12 -16.62
N GLY A 281 7.66 -15.06 -15.89
CA GLY A 281 9.10 -15.19 -15.67
C GLY A 281 9.74 -16.34 -16.43
N SER A 282 9.08 -16.94 -17.42
CA SER A 282 9.63 -18.09 -18.16
C SER A 282 10.83 -17.71 -19.04
N LYS A 283 11.86 -18.56 -19.06
CA LYS A 283 13.01 -18.47 -19.99
C LYS A 283 12.49 -18.61 -21.41
N ARG A 284 12.84 -17.64 -22.26
CA ARG A 284 12.45 -17.65 -23.67
C ARG A 284 12.95 -18.91 -24.38
N HIS A 285 12.07 -19.56 -25.12
CA HIS A 285 12.40 -20.12 -26.42
C HIS A 285 12.06 -19.08 -27.48
N ASN A 286 12.82 -19.02 -28.58
CA ASN A 286 12.67 -18.05 -29.66
C ASN A 286 11.34 -18.23 -30.44
N SER A 287 10.20 -17.91 -29.83
CA SER A 287 8.91 -17.80 -30.51
C SER A 287 8.61 -16.34 -30.83
N ASP A 288 8.43 -16.04 -32.11
CA ASP A 288 8.24 -14.70 -32.68
C ASP A 288 6.80 -14.15 -32.48
N SER A 289 6.13 -14.60 -31.41
CA SER A 289 4.74 -14.29 -31.11
C SER A 289 4.64 -12.97 -30.35
N GLY A 290 3.79 -12.04 -30.82
CA GLY A 290 3.59 -10.74 -30.18
C GLY A 290 3.10 -10.80 -28.72
N SER A 291 2.45 -11.90 -28.30
CA SER A 291 2.06 -12.15 -26.90
C SER A 291 3.29 -12.28 -25.99
N ASP A 292 4.32 -13.00 -26.44
CA ASP A 292 5.48 -13.33 -25.62
C ASP A 292 6.35 -12.10 -25.38
N GLN A 293 6.33 -11.14 -26.32
CA GLN A 293 6.96 -9.84 -26.16
C GLN A 293 6.30 -9.00 -25.06
N GLU A 294 4.96 -9.04 -24.93
CA GLU A 294 4.23 -8.31 -23.88
C GLU A 294 4.49 -8.90 -22.50
N VAL A 295 4.52 -10.23 -22.38
CA VAL A 295 4.89 -10.91 -21.13
C VAL A 295 6.29 -10.51 -20.70
N HIS A 296 7.24 -10.52 -21.64
CA HIS A 296 8.61 -10.11 -21.36
C HIS A 296 8.70 -8.63 -20.95
N ARG A 297 7.94 -7.74 -21.59
CA ARG A 297 7.89 -6.32 -21.21
C ARG A 297 7.38 -6.14 -19.78
N THR A 298 6.36 -6.88 -19.39
CA THR A 298 5.81 -6.87 -18.03
C THR A 298 6.83 -7.42 -17.02
N MET A 299 7.58 -8.46 -17.38
CA MET A 299 8.68 -8.98 -16.56
C MET A 299 9.79 -7.94 -16.37
N LEU A 300 10.24 -7.27 -17.44
CA LEU A 300 11.25 -6.23 -17.34
C LEU A 300 10.80 -5.06 -16.46
N GLU A 301 9.52 -4.70 -16.53
CA GLU A 301 8.96 -3.67 -15.65
C GLU A 301 8.99 -4.13 -14.18
N LEU A 302 8.61 -5.38 -13.89
CA LEU A 302 8.71 -5.94 -12.53
C LEU A 302 10.15 -5.88 -12.00
N LEU A 303 11.14 -6.25 -12.83
CA LEU A 303 12.55 -6.17 -12.48
C LEU A 303 12.98 -4.73 -12.19
N THR A 304 12.55 -3.78 -13.02
CA THR A 304 12.86 -2.35 -12.85
C THR A 304 12.27 -1.80 -11.55
N GLN A 305 11.03 -2.19 -11.21
CA GLN A 305 10.40 -1.79 -9.94
C GLN A 305 11.12 -2.40 -8.74
N MET A 306 11.55 -3.66 -8.81
CA MET A 306 12.31 -4.33 -7.75
C MET A 306 13.69 -3.69 -7.54
N ASP A 307 14.42 -3.40 -8.62
CA ASP A 307 15.74 -2.75 -8.56
C ASP A 307 15.60 -1.31 -8.02
N GLY A 308 14.49 -0.64 -8.34
CA GLY A 308 14.14 0.69 -7.85
C GLY A 308 13.67 0.78 -6.40
N LEU A 309 13.45 -0.36 -5.72
CA LEU A 309 13.13 -0.37 -4.29
C LEU A 309 14.35 0.07 -3.47
N LYS A 310 14.21 1.18 -2.74
CA LYS A 310 15.23 1.64 -1.80
C LYS A 310 15.23 0.74 -0.56
N VAL A 311 16.41 0.53 0.03
CA VAL A 311 16.59 -0.31 1.23
C VAL A 311 15.74 0.16 2.42
N ASN A 312 15.44 1.47 2.48
CA ASN A 312 14.61 2.08 3.51
C ASN A 312 13.09 1.97 3.26
N GLU A 313 12.65 1.43 2.12
CA GLU A 313 11.23 1.20 1.86
C GLU A 313 10.78 -0.09 2.58
N ASP A 314 9.69 0.02 3.36
CA ASP A 314 9.09 -1.10 4.11
C ASP A 314 8.23 -2.01 3.23
N ILE A 315 8.74 -2.31 2.04
CA ILE A 315 8.08 -3.15 1.05
C ILE A 315 8.91 -4.41 0.89
N ARG A 316 8.25 -5.56 1.02
CA ARG A 316 8.88 -6.86 0.83
C ARG A 316 8.13 -7.63 -0.24
N VAL A 317 8.87 -8.17 -1.21
CA VAL A 317 8.29 -8.92 -2.33
C VAL A 317 8.44 -10.41 -2.07
N ILE A 318 7.35 -11.15 -2.12
CA ILE A 318 7.35 -12.61 -2.00
C ILE A 318 6.83 -13.17 -3.30
N ALA A 319 7.61 -13.99 -3.99
CA ALA A 319 7.19 -14.68 -5.19
C ALA A 319 7.03 -16.19 -4.94
N ALA A 320 6.05 -16.81 -5.58
CA ALA A 320 5.86 -18.26 -5.54
C ALA A 320 5.85 -18.84 -6.95
N THR A 321 6.57 -19.94 -7.14
CA THR A 321 6.54 -20.76 -8.37
C THR A 321 6.41 -22.24 -8.03
N ASN A 322 5.82 -23.02 -8.92
CA ASN A 322 5.87 -24.48 -8.85
C ASN A 322 6.99 -25.06 -9.75
N ARG A 323 7.53 -24.23 -10.65
CA ARG A 323 8.47 -24.62 -11.71
C ARG A 323 9.70 -23.71 -11.68
N PRO A 324 10.66 -23.94 -10.77
CA PRO A 324 11.88 -23.13 -10.70
C PRO A 324 12.79 -23.31 -11.92
N ASP A 325 12.66 -24.43 -12.64
CA ASP A 325 13.40 -24.78 -13.85
C ASP A 325 13.15 -23.82 -15.01
N VAL A 326 11.90 -23.36 -15.16
CA VAL A 326 11.52 -22.46 -16.25
C VAL A 326 11.85 -21.00 -15.97
N LEU A 327 12.18 -20.62 -14.74
CA LEU A 327 12.35 -19.21 -14.38
C LEU A 327 13.61 -18.58 -14.96
N ASP A 328 13.48 -17.37 -15.50
CA ASP A 328 14.59 -16.57 -16.01
C ASP A 328 15.66 -16.35 -14.93
N GLN A 329 16.93 -16.49 -15.33
CA GLN A 329 18.06 -16.24 -14.46
C GLN A 329 18.13 -14.78 -14.00
N ALA A 330 17.55 -13.85 -14.77
CA ALA A 330 17.42 -12.45 -14.40
C ALA A 330 16.62 -12.28 -13.09
N LEU A 331 15.56 -13.05 -12.87
CA LEU A 331 14.78 -13.00 -11.62
C LEU A 331 15.59 -13.56 -10.45
N THR A 332 16.35 -14.63 -10.69
CA THR A 332 17.07 -15.37 -9.62
C THR A 332 18.43 -14.77 -9.24
N ARG A 333 18.79 -13.61 -9.81
CA ARG A 333 20.03 -12.89 -9.52
C ARG A 333 19.98 -12.27 -8.13
N SER A 334 21.11 -12.30 -7.43
CA SER A 334 21.34 -11.59 -6.17
C SER A 334 21.04 -10.10 -6.36
N ASP A 335 20.32 -9.47 -5.43
CA ASP A 335 19.75 -8.10 -5.42
C ASP A 335 18.23 -8.01 -5.67
N ARG A 336 17.58 -9.11 -6.08
CA ARG A 336 16.13 -9.18 -6.36
C ARG A 336 15.44 -10.18 -5.44
N PHE A 337 15.61 -11.46 -5.73
CA PHE A 337 15.17 -12.56 -4.86
C PHE A 337 16.40 -13.13 -4.14
N ASP A 338 16.78 -12.45 -3.06
CA ASP A 338 17.97 -12.76 -2.26
C ASP A 338 17.84 -14.09 -1.51
N ARG A 339 16.62 -14.41 -1.07
CA ARG A 339 16.31 -15.67 -0.38
C ARG A 339 15.49 -16.58 -1.28
N LYS A 340 15.92 -17.84 -1.37
CA LYS A 340 15.27 -18.90 -2.16
C LYS A 340 14.90 -20.01 -1.20
N ILE A 341 13.62 -20.16 -0.93
CA ILE A 341 13.10 -21.10 0.06
C ILE A 341 12.40 -22.23 -0.69
N GLU A 342 12.93 -23.43 -0.52
CA GLU A 342 12.32 -24.65 -1.03
C GLU A 342 11.26 -25.13 -0.04
N LEU A 343 10.05 -25.41 -0.55
CA LEU A 343 9.03 -26.12 0.20
C LEU A 343 9.00 -27.57 -0.31
N PRO A 344 9.61 -28.52 0.41
CA PRO A 344 9.62 -29.92 0.03
C PRO A 344 8.24 -30.56 0.26
N LEU A 345 8.10 -31.82 -0.16
CA LEU A 345 6.97 -32.64 0.24
C LEU A 345 7.03 -32.90 1.75
N PRO A 346 5.88 -33.01 2.44
CA PRO A 346 5.85 -33.19 3.88
C PRO A 346 6.36 -34.59 4.28
N ASN A 347 7.27 -34.60 5.24
CA ASN A 347 7.73 -35.83 5.93
C ASN A 347 6.58 -36.47 6.73
N GLU A 348 6.77 -37.72 7.19
CA GLU A 348 5.76 -38.46 7.98
C GLU A 348 5.21 -37.64 9.15
N LYS A 349 6.08 -37.05 9.98
CA LYS A 349 5.68 -36.16 11.09
C LYS A 349 4.92 -34.91 10.63
N ALA A 350 5.29 -34.36 9.48
CA ALA A 350 4.61 -33.20 8.91
C ALA A 350 3.20 -33.57 8.45
N ARG A 351 3.03 -34.74 7.80
CA ARG A 351 1.71 -35.26 7.39
C ARG A 351 0.80 -35.50 8.58
N GLU A 352 1.33 -36.14 9.64
CA GLU A 352 0.63 -36.33 10.91
C GLU A 352 0.10 -34.98 11.43
N ARG A 353 1.00 -33.99 11.52
CA ARG A 353 0.66 -32.66 12.03
C ARG A 353 -0.39 -31.95 11.16
N ILE A 354 -0.27 -32.02 9.84
CA ILE A 354 -1.23 -31.44 8.89
C ILE A 354 -2.61 -32.07 9.08
N MET A 355 -2.69 -33.40 9.16
CA MET A 355 -3.96 -34.10 9.38
C MET A 355 -4.59 -33.73 10.72
N GLN A 356 -3.79 -33.63 11.79
CA GLN A 356 -4.27 -33.20 13.11
C GLN A 356 -4.87 -31.79 13.08
N ILE A 357 -4.21 -30.82 12.45
CA ILE A 357 -4.69 -29.43 12.38
C ILE A 357 -6.06 -29.36 11.69
N TYR A 358 -6.25 -30.09 10.60
CA TYR A 358 -7.55 -30.12 9.91
C TYR A 358 -8.60 -30.92 10.68
N ALA A 359 -8.20 -32.01 11.35
CA ALA A 359 -9.09 -32.83 12.17
C ALA A 359 -9.63 -32.09 13.39
N GLN A 360 -8.88 -31.15 13.97
CA GLN A 360 -9.32 -30.31 15.09
C GLN A 360 -10.59 -29.48 14.78
N LYS A 361 -10.89 -29.25 13.51
CA LYS A 361 -12.09 -28.52 13.06
C LYS A 361 -13.31 -29.43 12.92
N MET A 362 -13.16 -30.74 13.14
CA MET A 362 -14.20 -31.76 12.95
C MET A 362 -14.46 -32.55 14.23
N ASN A 363 -15.61 -33.24 14.29
CA ASN A 363 -15.96 -34.12 15.41
C ASN A 363 -15.29 -35.49 15.24
N VAL A 364 -14.05 -35.59 15.70
CA VAL A 364 -13.20 -36.79 15.56
C VAL A 364 -13.16 -37.61 16.85
N SER A 365 -13.12 -38.94 16.71
CA SER A 365 -12.97 -39.84 17.85
C SER A 365 -11.58 -39.70 18.50
N PRO A 366 -11.46 -39.76 19.84
CA PRO A 366 -10.15 -39.70 20.52
C PRO A 366 -9.25 -40.90 20.21
N ASN A 367 -9.80 -41.98 19.64
CA ASN A 367 -9.07 -43.22 19.35
C ASN A 367 -8.34 -43.19 17.99
N ILE A 368 -8.15 -42.03 17.37
CA ILE A 368 -7.48 -41.92 16.07
C ILE A 368 -5.97 -41.85 16.26
N ASN A 369 -5.28 -42.81 15.66
CA ASN A 369 -3.83 -42.78 15.53
C ASN A 369 -3.40 -42.05 14.24
N PHE A 370 -3.02 -40.78 14.35
CA PHE A 370 -2.53 -40.01 13.20
C PHE A 370 -1.14 -40.43 12.73
N GLU A 371 -0.32 -41.04 13.60
CA GLU A 371 1.01 -41.54 13.25
C GLU A 371 0.88 -42.69 12.22
N GLU A 372 -0.06 -43.61 12.47
CA GLU A 372 -0.37 -44.70 11.54
C GLU A 372 -0.93 -44.19 10.20
N LEU A 373 -1.84 -43.23 10.24
CA LEU A 373 -2.39 -42.61 9.03
C LEU A 373 -1.31 -41.91 8.20
N ALA A 374 -0.33 -41.28 8.85
CA ALA A 374 0.77 -40.60 8.18
C ALA A 374 1.73 -41.57 7.47
N ARG A 375 1.91 -42.79 8.01
CA ARG A 375 2.64 -43.90 7.36
C ARG A 375 1.88 -44.47 6.17
N CYS A 376 0.56 -44.57 6.25
CA CYS A 376 -0.26 -45.04 5.12
C CYS A 376 -0.33 -44.00 3.98
N ALA A 377 -0.10 -42.72 4.26
CA ALA A 377 -0.19 -41.61 3.32
C ALA A 377 1.16 -41.24 2.67
N ASP A 378 1.84 -42.22 2.08
CA ASP A 378 3.13 -41.99 1.41
C ASP A 378 3.02 -41.07 0.18
N ASP A 379 3.99 -40.16 0.04
CA ASP A 379 4.08 -39.14 -1.00
C ASP A 379 2.82 -38.25 -1.13
N PHE A 380 2.13 -38.02 -0.01
CA PHE A 380 1.00 -37.08 0.02
C PHE A 380 1.52 -35.65 0.21
N ASN A 381 1.04 -34.71 -0.62
CA ASN A 381 1.23 -33.30 -0.38
C ASN A 381 0.24 -32.76 0.68
N GLY A 382 0.43 -31.52 1.14
CA GLY A 382 -0.45 -30.92 2.16
C GLY A 382 -1.91 -30.81 1.72
N ALA A 383 -2.15 -30.57 0.43
CA ALA A 383 -3.51 -30.53 -0.14
C ALA A 383 -4.19 -31.90 -0.12
N GLN A 384 -3.46 -32.98 -0.39
CA GLN A 384 -3.94 -34.36 -0.31
C GLN A 384 -4.20 -34.76 1.14
N CYS A 385 -3.32 -34.39 2.09
CA CYS A 385 -3.58 -34.61 3.51
C CYS A 385 -4.87 -33.91 3.97
N LYS A 386 -5.13 -32.68 3.51
CA LYS A 386 -6.40 -31.99 3.73
C LYS A 386 -7.59 -32.72 3.09
N ALA A 387 -7.41 -33.24 1.88
CA ALA A 387 -8.45 -33.99 1.18
C ALA A 387 -8.81 -35.27 1.96
N VAL A 388 -7.83 -36.01 2.51
CA VAL A 388 -8.07 -37.19 3.36
C VAL A 388 -9.00 -36.86 4.52
N VAL A 389 -8.73 -35.77 5.24
CA VAL A 389 -9.55 -35.36 6.39
C VAL A 389 -10.96 -34.97 5.95
N THR A 390 -11.09 -34.31 4.80
CA THR A 390 -12.40 -33.92 4.24
C THR A 390 -13.21 -35.14 3.79
N GLU A 391 -12.59 -36.07 3.07
CA GLU A 391 -13.24 -37.30 2.61
C GLU A 391 -13.60 -38.23 3.76
N ALA A 392 -12.77 -38.34 4.80
CA ALA A 392 -13.11 -39.08 6.01
C ALA A 392 -14.40 -38.55 6.66
N GLY A 393 -14.60 -37.23 6.66
CA GLY A 393 -15.84 -36.60 7.09
C GLY A 393 -17.03 -36.93 6.19
N MET A 394 -16.83 -36.95 4.87
CA MET A 394 -17.88 -37.30 3.91
C MET A 394 -18.29 -38.77 4.02
N ILE A 395 -17.36 -39.69 4.21
CA ILE A 395 -17.63 -41.12 4.43
C ILE A 395 -18.43 -41.31 5.72
N ALA A 396 -17.99 -40.68 6.82
CA ALA A 396 -18.72 -40.72 8.09
C ALA A 396 -20.17 -40.18 7.94
N LEU A 397 -20.35 -39.13 7.15
CA LEU A 397 -21.66 -38.54 6.87
C LEU A 397 -22.55 -39.48 6.03
N ARG A 398 -22.00 -40.16 5.01
CA ARG A 398 -22.72 -41.16 4.21
C ARG A 398 -23.21 -42.33 5.08
N GLU A 399 -22.43 -42.70 6.09
CA GLU A 399 -22.77 -43.73 7.07
C GLU A 399 -23.71 -43.24 8.20
N ASN A 400 -24.13 -41.97 8.17
CA ASN A 400 -24.93 -41.31 9.23
C ASN A 400 -24.29 -41.40 10.63
N LYS A 401 -22.96 -41.39 10.71
CA LYS A 401 -22.23 -41.38 11.99
C LYS A 401 -22.01 -39.95 12.49
N VAL A 402 -22.08 -39.78 13.81
CA VAL A 402 -21.90 -38.48 14.49
C VAL A 402 -20.42 -38.13 14.69
N GLN A 403 -19.55 -39.15 14.80
CA GLN A 403 -18.12 -39.01 15.00
C GLN A 403 -17.34 -39.71 13.90
N ILE A 404 -16.24 -39.09 13.48
CA ILE A 404 -15.31 -39.67 12.52
C ILE A 404 -14.38 -40.64 13.26
N ALA A 405 -14.42 -41.93 12.88
CA ALA A 405 -13.56 -42.97 13.41
C ALA A 405 -12.31 -43.18 12.54
N HIS A 406 -11.32 -43.91 13.06
CA HIS A 406 -10.07 -44.22 12.36
C HIS A 406 -10.31 -44.92 11.01
N GLU A 407 -11.29 -45.83 10.93
CA GLU A 407 -11.66 -46.56 9.71
C GLU A 407 -12.02 -45.63 8.54
N HIS A 408 -12.69 -44.51 8.82
CA HIS A 408 -13.08 -43.57 7.77
C HIS A 408 -11.85 -42.85 7.18
N PHE A 409 -10.82 -42.59 7.98
CA PHE A 409 -9.57 -42.02 7.48
C PHE A 409 -8.80 -43.02 6.61
N VAL A 410 -8.76 -44.29 7.01
CA VAL A 410 -8.14 -45.36 6.21
C VAL A 410 -8.86 -45.50 4.86
N ALA A 411 -10.19 -45.53 4.86
CA ALA A 411 -10.99 -45.57 3.64
C ALA A 411 -10.72 -44.35 2.73
N ALA A 412 -10.65 -43.14 3.31
CA ALA A 412 -10.35 -41.92 2.58
C ALA A 412 -8.94 -41.93 1.93
N ILE A 413 -7.93 -42.47 2.63
CA ILE A 413 -6.58 -42.61 2.06
C ILE A 413 -6.62 -43.52 0.84
N LEU A 414 -7.34 -44.65 0.91
CA LEU A 414 -7.47 -45.59 -0.20
C LEU A 414 -8.16 -44.97 -1.42
N GLU A 415 -9.22 -44.19 -1.21
CA GLU A 415 -9.94 -43.48 -2.27
C GLU A 415 -9.03 -42.47 -2.99
N ILE A 416 -8.29 -41.66 -2.23
CA ILE A 416 -7.35 -40.67 -2.79
C ILE A 416 -6.14 -41.34 -3.48
N GLN A 417 -5.66 -42.47 -2.97
CA GLN A 417 -4.62 -43.25 -3.64
C GLN A 417 -5.11 -43.87 -4.95
N ALA A 418 -6.37 -44.34 -5.00
CA ALA A 418 -6.96 -44.88 -6.22
C ALA A 418 -7.06 -43.79 -7.30
N ASP A 419 -7.50 -42.59 -6.94
CA ASP A 419 -7.54 -41.45 -7.86
C ASP A 419 -6.15 -41.05 -8.37
N LYS A 420 -5.11 -41.13 -7.52
CA LYS A 420 -3.71 -40.91 -7.93
C LYS A 420 -3.27 -41.95 -8.98
N LYS A 421 -3.63 -43.22 -8.78
CA LYS A 421 -3.31 -44.31 -9.73
C LYS A 421 -4.05 -44.15 -11.06
N ILE A 422 -5.33 -43.79 -11.03
CA ILE A 422 -6.14 -43.58 -12.25
C ILE A 422 -5.56 -42.42 -13.06
N ASN A 423 -5.24 -41.29 -12.41
CA ASN A 423 -4.61 -40.15 -13.09
C ASN A 423 -3.22 -40.53 -13.63
N SER A 424 -2.40 -41.26 -12.87
CA SER A 424 -1.11 -41.72 -13.39
C SER A 424 -1.23 -42.68 -14.58
N PHE A 425 -2.31 -43.46 -14.68
CA PHE A 425 -2.58 -44.37 -15.80
C PHE A 425 -3.17 -43.67 -17.04
N LEU A 426 -3.87 -42.54 -16.88
CA LEU A 426 -4.42 -41.77 -18.00
C LEU A 426 -3.39 -40.87 -18.69
N TYR A 427 -2.28 -40.54 -18.02
CA TYR A 427 -1.20 -39.68 -18.53
C TYR A 427 0.12 -40.43 -18.77
N ALA A 428 0.15 -41.75 -18.58
CA ALA A 428 1.22 -42.64 -19.03
C ALA A 428 0.84 -43.26 -20.38
#